data_AF-A0A1H0AXT8-F1
#
_entry.id   AF-A0A1H0AXT8-F1
#
_cell.length_a   1.000
_cell.length_b   1.000
_cell.length_c   1.000
_cell.angle_alpha   90.00
_cell.angle_beta   90.00
_cell.angle_gamma   90.00
#
_symmetry.space_group_name_H-M   'P 1'
#
loop_
_entity.id
_entity.type
_entity.pdbx_description
1 polymer ?
#
loop_
_entity_poly.entity_id
_entity_poly.type
_entity_poly.pdbx_seq_one_letter_code
_entity_poly.pdbx_strand_id
1 'polypeptide(L)'
;MKKTVRNGLLTLSLSTVMVVAACGNNNEDNATNDNENTNTEETNVEVNEDQENNEEAAVNENNAADNTEENDADEETNDGMNETAAPESGTSVMDQDPEEPIAIVNGEEIQSGELQGQLAQFEAMFAQQDMDEEEGAMMMMQFQQQFLDQLINQRVLAQEAESEGIEADEDEVESQMEEIRSQFDSEDDFQEALEMQGYTEEDLMQEIRELTLVEELLTMDHVDEDQYEVSEEEVREYYELASTNDPEIADQEFEDVQEDLEEQLLQNQYVEDLRESAEIEILL
;
A
#
# COMPACT_ATOMS: atom_id res chain seq x y z
N MET A 1 -24.69 4.90 30.28
CA MET A 1 -24.31 3.83 29.36
C MET A 1 -23.91 4.52 28.07
N LYS A 2 -22.66 4.97 27.99
CA LYS A 2 -22.06 5.39 26.73
C LYS A 2 -21.72 4.08 26.00
N LYS A 3 -22.23 3.91 24.78
CA LYS A 3 -21.77 2.84 23.91
C LYS A 3 -20.44 3.31 23.37
N THR A 4 -19.36 2.74 23.86
CA THR A 4 -18.06 2.82 23.18
C THR A 4 -18.26 2.07 21.87
N VAL A 5 -18.33 2.80 20.77
CA VAL A 5 -18.19 2.22 19.45
C VAL A 5 -16.69 2.18 19.25
N ARG A 6 -16.08 1.00 19.35
CA ARG A 6 -14.71 0.77 18.86
C ARG A 6 -14.79 0.97 17.34
N ASN A 7 -14.52 2.18 16.87
CA ASN A 7 -14.24 2.42 15.47
C ASN A 7 -12.75 2.18 15.32
N GLY A 8 -12.37 0.94 15.00
CA GLY A 8 -11.04 0.69 14.45
C GLY A 8 -10.97 1.38 13.10
N LEU A 9 -10.21 2.46 13.01
CA LEU A 9 -9.98 3.15 11.76
C LEU A 9 -8.53 3.63 11.76
N LEU A 10 -7.79 3.18 10.75
CA LEU A 10 -6.35 3.35 10.53
C LEU A 10 -5.45 2.43 11.38
N THR A 11 -5.77 1.14 11.42
CA THR A 11 -4.69 0.14 11.45
C THR A 11 -3.76 0.46 10.29
N LEU A 12 -2.43 0.41 10.51
CA LEU A 12 -1.48 0.18 9.42
C LEU A 12 -2.14 -0.85 8.53
N SER A 13 -2.52 -0.47 7.31
CA SER A 13 -3.22 -1.37 6.41
C SER A 13 -2.19 -2.41 5.99
N LEU A 14 -1.95 -3.40 6.86
CA LEU A 14 -1.45 -4.69 6.46
C LEU A 14 -2.49 -5.17 5.47
N SER A 15 -2.12 -4.97 4.20
CA SER A 15 -3.01 -5.08 3.06
C SER A 15 -3.76 -6.40 3.17
N THR A 16 -5.10 -6.31 3.25
CA THR A 16 -5.94 -7.44 2.93
C THR A 16 -5.48 -7.96 1.57
N VAL A 17 -4.97 -9.19 1.52
CA VAL A 17 -4.74 -9.90 0.26
C VAL A 17 -6.08 -9.91 -0.48
N MET A 18 -6.27 -8.96 -1.40
CA MET A 18 -7.47 -8.90 -2.21
C MET A 18 -7.33 -9.96 -3.28
N VAL A 19 -7.71 -11.20 -2.94
CA VAL A 19 -7.88 -12.26 -3.93
C VAL A 19 -9.16 -11.93 -4.72
N VAL A 20 -9.04 -11.07 -5.73
CA VAL A 20 -10.18 -10.68 -6.56
C VAL A 20 -10.56 -11.88 -7.43
N ALA A 21 -11.71 -12.48 -7.14
CA ALA A 21 -12.33 -13.46 -8.02
C ALA A 21 -12.62 -12.78 -9.37
N ALA A 22 -11.76 -13.02 -10.36
CA ALA A 22 -12.01 -12.62 -11.73
C ALA A 22 -13.17 -13.46 -12.26
N CYS A 23 -14.41 -12.95 -12.17
CA CYS A 23 -15.57 -13.57 -12.79
C CYS A 23 -15.46 -13.52 -14.32
N GLY A 24 -14.71 -14.47 -14.90
CA GLY A 24 -14.61 -14.71 -16.32
C GLY A 24 -15.91 -15.28 -16.87
N ASN A 25 -16.82 -14.42 -17.30
CA ASN A 25 -18.05 -14.81 -17.99
C ASN A 25 -17.75 -15.34 -19.41
N ASN A 26 -17.32 -16.60 -19.50
CA ASN A 26 -17.23 -17.34 -20.76
C ASN A 26 -18.61 -17.90 -21.12
N ASN A 27 -19.33 -17.20 -21.99
CA ASN A 27 -20.45 -17.79 -22.71
C ASN A 27 -20.42 -17.36 -24.19
N GLU A 28 -19.57 -18.03 -24.96
CA GLU A 28 -19.74 -18.14 -26.41
C GLU A 28 -20.74 -19.27 -26.69
N ASP A 29 -21.97 -18.92 -27.07
CA ASP A 29 -22.65 -19.67 -28.14
C ASP A 29 -23.70 -18.80 -28.84
N ASN A 30 -23.50 -18.69 -30.15
CA ASN A 30 -24.22 -17.89 -31.12
C ASN A 30 -25.39 -18.68 -31.73
N ALA A 31 -26.61 -18.13 -31.72
CA ALA A 31 -27.57 -18.25 -32.83
C ALA A 31 -28.87 -17.42 -32.64
N THR A 32 -28.95 -16.30 -33.37
CA THR A 32 -30.09 -15.84 -34.22
C THR A 32 -31.55 -16.05 -33.76
N ASN A 33 -32.31 -14.97 -33.53
CA ASN A 33 -33.18 -14.28 -34.52
C ASN A 33 -34.52 -13.71 -33.95
N ASP A 34 -34.81 -12.47 -34.36
CA ASP A 34 -36.12 -11.84 -34.65
C ASP A 34 -37.20 -11.57 -33.56
N ASN A 35 -37.38 -10.25 -33.30
CA ASN A 35 -38.58 -9.44 -33.61
C ASN A 35 -39.51 -8.91 -32.48
N GLU A 36 -39.83 -7.61 -32.66
CA GLU A 36 -40.96 -6.78 -32.16
C GLU A 36 -41.03 -6.42 -30.66
N ASN A 37 -40.66 -5.19 -30.27
CA ASN A 37 -41.48 -3.95 -30.22
C ASN A 37 -42.50 -3.92 -29.07
N THR A 38 -42.33 -3.00 -28.09
CA THR A 38 -43.25 -1.87 -27.84
C THR A 38 -42.85 -1.01 -26.62
N ASN A 39 -42.68 0.29 -26.93
CA ASN A 39 -43.15 1.49 -26.23
C ASN A 39 -42.55 1.98 -24.89
N THR A 40 -41.83 3.10 -25.01
CA THR A 40 -41.98 4.42 -24.33
C THR A 40 -42.20 4.49 -22.82
N GLU A 41 -41.34 5.26 -22.16
CA GLU A 41 -41.73 6.59 -21.67
C GLU A 41 -40.55 7.57 -21.68
N GLU A 42 -40.81 8.74 -22.26
CA GLU A 42 -39.92 9.89 -22.37
C GLU A 42 -39.78 10.58 -21.00
N THR A 43 -38.63 11.21 -20.74
CA THR A 43 -38.63 12.63 -20.36
C THR A 43 -37.32 13.26 -20.77
N ASN A 44 -37.49 14.38 -21.46
CA ASN A 44 -36.53 15.21 -22.16
C ASN A 44 -36.36 16.49 -21.35
N VAL A 45 -35.14 16.96 -21.07
CA VAL A 45 -34.89 18.39 -20.84
C VAL A 45 -33.57 18.77 -21.51
N GLU A 46 -33.68 19.85 -22.26
CA GLU A 46 -32.81 20.35 -23.32
C GLU A 46 -31.48 20.94 -22.86
N VAL A 47 -30.54 20.85 -23.81
CA VAL A 47 -29.32 21.64 -23.99
C VAL A 47 -29.63 23.14 -24.03
N ASN A 48 -28.70 23.95 -23.50
CA ASN A 48 -28.41 25.26 -24.09
C ASN A 48 -26.93 25.60 -23.90
N GLU A 49 -26.19 25.50 -25.02
CA GLU A 49 -25.01 26.32 -25.28
C GLU A 49 -25.49 27.72 -25.69
N ASP A 50 -24.84 28.77 -25.19
CA ASP A 50 -24.60 29.97 -25.99
C ASP A 50 -23.45 30.81 -25.41
N GLN A 51 -22.73 31.41 -26.35
CA GLN A 51 -21.37 31.93 -26.31
C GLN A 51 -21.18 33.36 -25.73
N GLU A 52 -19.88 33.67 -25.54
CA GLU A 52 -19.17 34.90 -25.99
C GLU A 52 -18.86 36.05 -25.01
N ASN A 53 -17.56 36.11 -24.63
CA ASN A 53 -16.57 37.22 -24.73
C ASN A 53 -16.92 38.65 -24.25
N ASN A 54 -16.08 39.25 -23.40
CA ASN A 54 -14.91 40.06 -23.85
C ASN A 54 -14.07 40.70 -22.70
N GLU A 55 -12.74 40.67 -22.87
CA GLU A 55 -11.62 41.62 -22.56
C GLU A 55 -11.74 42.67 -21.41
N GLU A 56 -10.69 43.10 -20.68
CA GLU A 56 -9.36 43.51 -21.14
C GLU A 56 -8.35 43.74 -19.96
N ALA A 57 -7.09 43.50 -20.30
CA ALA A 57 -5.76 43.83 -19.77
C ALA A 57 -5.51 44.79 -18.58
N ALA A 58 -4.42 44.53 -17.84
CA ALA A 58 -3.26 45.45 -17.81
C ALA A 58 -1.99 44.82 -17.20
N VAL A 59 -0.89 45.02 -17.95
CA VAL A 59 0.51 44.65 -17.74
C VAL A 59 1.22 45.64 -16.81
N ASN A 60 2.28 45.20 -16.08
CA ASN A 60 3.48 46.03 -15.91
C ASN A 60 4.75 45.19 -15.64
N GLU A 61 5.59 45.07 -16.66
CA GLU A 61 7.01 44.72 -16.58
C GLU A 61 7.85 45.92 -16.08
N ASN A 62 9.09 45.64 -15.65
CA ASN A 62 10.34 46.41 -15.81
C ASN A 62 11.20 46.36 -14.53
N ASN A 63 12.52 46.22 -14.53
CA ASN A 63 13.52 45.85 -15.55
C ASN A 63 14.90 45.73 -14.86
N ALA A 64 15.72 44.79 -15.34
CA ALA A 64 17.17 44.84 -15.63
C ALA A 64 18.29 45.24 -14.64
N ALA A 65 19.40 44.52 -14.89
CA ALA A 65 20.85 44.88 -14.91
C ALA A 65 21.69 44.21 -13.78
N ASP A 66 22.45 43.14 -14.05
CA ASP A 66 23.71 43.02 -14.82
C ASP A 66 24.94 43.63 -14.12
N ASN A 67 25.93 42.78 -13.76
CA ASN A 67 27.37 42.88 -14.14
C ASN A 67 28.28 41.94 -13.28
N THR A 68 28.67 40.79 -13.85
CA THR A 68 30.05 40.33 -14.22
C THR A 68 31.24 40.25 -13.20
N GLU A 69 31.93 39.08 -13.25
CA GLU A 69 33.38 38.76 -13.03
C GLU A 69 34.02 38.88 -11.62
N GLU A 70 34.98 38.06 -11.12
CA GLU A 70 35.69 36.83 -11.53
C GLU A 70 36.56 36.34 -10.33
N ASN A 71 36.94 35.04 -10.30
CA ASN A 71 38.22 34.43 -9.85
C ASN A 71 38.25 33.31 -8.78
N ASP A 72 38.65 32.14 -9.30
CA ASP A 72 39.73 31.20 -8.91
C ASP A 72 39.70 30.37 -7.61
N ALA A 73 39.55 29.06 -7.84
CA ALA A 73 40.44 27.93 -7.48
C ALA A 73 41.02 27.82 -6.05
N ASP A 74 40.73 26.68 -5.38
CA ASP A 74 41.73 25.59 -5.25
C ASP A 74 41.07 24.28 -4.74
N GLU A 75 41.52 23.17 -5.33
CA GLU A 75 41.29 21.79 -4.89
C GLU A 75 41.89 21.54 -3.50
N GLU A 76 41.22 20.76 -2.66
CA GLU A 76 41.87 19.71 -1.86
C GLU A 76 40.85 18.60 -1.59
N THR A 77 41.25 17.40 -2.02
CA THR A 77 40.58 16.11 -1.96
C THR A 77 40.41 15.60 -0.53
N ASN A 78 39.31 14.92 -0.22
CA ASN A 78 39.37 13.74 0.64
C ASN A 78 38.24 12.76 0.32
N ASP A 79 38.67 11.58 -0.16
CA ASP A 79 37.92 10.37 -0.40
C ASP A 79 37.06 9.94 0.80
N GLY A 80 35.83 9.56 0.46
CA GLY A 80 34.88 8.89 1.34
C GLY A 80 33.75 8.29 0.51
N MET A 81 34.09 7.62 -0.60
CA MET A 81 33.18 6.74 -1.33
C MET A 81 32.71 5.65 -0.36
N ASN A 82 31.51 5.80 0.18
CA ASN A 82 30.67 4.64 0.45
C ASN A 82 29.95 4.36 -0.87
N GLU A 83 30.40 3.33 -1.58
CA GLU A 83 29.69 2.76 -2.71
C GLU A 83 28.33 2.24 -2.20
N THR A 84 27.32 3.10 -2.25
CA THR A 84 25.97 2.60 -2.50
C THR A 84 26.01 2.03 -3.91
N ALA A 85 26.08 0.71 -3.99
CA ALA A 85 25.93 -0.01 -5.23
C ALA A 85 24.66 0.51 -5.92
N ALA A 86 24.83 1.12 -7.09
CA ALA A 86 23.73 1.34 -8.00
C ALA A 86 23.20 -0.04 -8.41
N PRO A 87 21.87 -0.26 -8.48
CA PRO A 87 21.35 -1.53 -8.95
C PRO A 87 21.84 -1.77 -10.38
N GLU A 88 22.64 -2.82 -10.53
CA GLU A 88 23.17 -3.29 -11.81
C GLU A 88 22.00 -3.86 -12.62
N SER A 89 21.50 -3.10 -13.59
CA SER A 89 20.94 -3.63 -14.84
C SER A 89 19.77 -4.63 -14.71
N GLY A 90 18.56 -4.12 -14.45
CA GLY A 90 17.43 -4.21 -15.39
C GLY A 90 16.95 -5.61 -15.80
N THR A 91 16.66 -6.47 -14.84
CA THR A 91 15.66 -7.53 -15.01
C THR A 91 14.43 -7.10 -14.22
N SER A 92 13.26 -7.07 -14.84
CA SER A 92 12.01 -6.78 -14.12
C SER A 92 11.86 -7.82 -13.00
N VAL A 93 11.37 -7.43 -11.81
CA VAL A 93 11.04 -8.39 -10.74
C VAL A 93 10.08 -9.46 -11.26
N MET A 94 9.24 -9.09 -12.24
CA MET A 94 8.31 -10.00 -12.92
C MET A 94 8.98 -11.07 -13.79
N ASP A 95 10.27 -10.92 -14.10
CA ASP A 95 11.06 -11.88 -14.88
C ASP A 95 12.01 -12.72 -14.00
N GLN A 96 12.10 -12.45 -12.70
CA GLN A 96 12.96 -13.16 -11.75
C GLN A 96 12.38 -14.53 -11.36
N ASP A 97 13.24 -15.46 -10.96
CA ASP A 97 12.80 -16.73 -10.39
C ASP A 97 12.03 -16.44 -9.09
N PRO A 98 10.78 -16.92 -8.89
CA PRO A 98 10.02 -16.65 -7.68
C PRO A 98 10.73 -17.14 -6.41
N GLU A 99 11.63 -18.12 -6.50
CA GLU A 99 12.45 -18.61 -5.37
C GLU A 99 13.70 -17.75 -5.10
N GLU A 100 14.00 -16.73 -5.92
CA GLU A 100 15.16 -15.85 -5.73
C GLU A 100 14.87 -14.80 -4.65
N PRO A 101 15.78 -14.58 -3.68
CA PRO A 101 15.57 -13.59 -2.64
C PRO A 101 15.74 -12.16 -3.17
N ILE A 102 14.81 -11.28 -2.80
CA ILE A 102 14.80 -9.85 -3.14
C ILE A 102 15.16 -8.96 -1.96
N ALA A 103 15.07 -9.47 -0.74
CA ALA A 103 15.56 -8.84 0.47
C ALA A 103 15.86 -9.89 1.56
N ILE A 104 16.61 -9.49 2.58
CA ILE A 104 16.91 -10.28 3.78
C ILE A 104 16.60 -9.41 5.00
N VAL A 105 15.86 -9.95 5.95
CA VAL A 105 15.48 -9.29 7.22
C VAL A 105 15.93 -10.18 8.38
N ASN A 106 16.90 -9.72 9.17
CA ASN A 106 17.51 -10.47 10.28
C ASN A 106 17.99 -11.89 9.90
N GLY A 107 18.44 -12.06 8.66
CA GLY A 107 18.90 -13.33 8.12
C GLY A 107 17.82 -14.22 7.50
N GLU A 108 16.57 -13.76 7.44
CA GLU A 108 15.47 -14.43 6.76
C GLU A 108 15.21 -13.80 5.39
N GLU A 109 15.05 -14.61 4.36
CA GLU A 109 14.87 -14.17 2.97
C GLU A 109 13.40 -13.81 2.67
N ILE A 110 13.20 -12.71 1.96
CA ILE A 110 11.95 -12.36 1.28
C ILE A 110 12.12 -12.75 -0.18
N GLN A 111 11.25 -13.62 -0.68
CA GLN A 111 11.32 -14.20 -2.03
C GLN A 111 10.68 -13.28 -3.08
N SER A 112 11.17 -13.33 -4.32
CA SER A 112 10.63 -12.55 -5.43
C SER A 112 9.16 -12.87 -5.69
N GLY A 113 8.74 -14.12 -5.51
CA GLY A 113 7.34 -14.55 -5.68
C GLY A 113 6.33 -13.77 -4.83
N GLU A 114 6.70 -13.41 -3.59
CA GLU A 114 5.85 -12.63 -2.67
C GLU A 114 5.51 -11.26 -3.28
N LEU A 115 6.49 -10.60 -3.90
CA LEU A 115 6.35 -9.30 -4.55
C LEU A 115 5.68 -9.41 -5.93
N GLN A 116 6.00 -10.45 -6.71
CA GLN A 116 5.41 -10.68 -8.04
C GLN A 116 3.89 -10.85 -7.96
N GLY A 117 3.39 -11.60 -6.96
CA GLY A 117 1.95 -11.81 -6.77
C GLY A 117 1.19 -10.48 -6.59
N GLN A 118 1.71 -9.59 -5.74
CA GLN A 118 1.10 -8.26 -5.51
C GLN A 118 1.17 -7.39 -6.77
N LEU A 119 2.30 -7.41 -7.46
CA LEU A 119 2.52 -6.62 -8.68
C LEU A 119 1.67 -7.09 -9.87
N ALA A 120 1.39 -8.39 -10.00
CA ALA A 120 0.63 -8.94 -11.12
C ALA A 120 -0.81 -8.41 -11.17
N GLN A 121 -1.43 -8.16 -10.01
CA GLN A 121 -2.76 -7.56 -9.92
C GLN A 121 -2.78 -6.14 -10.50
N PHE A 122 -1.76 -5.33 -10.17
CA PHE A 122 -1.66 -3.96 -10.66
C PHE A 122 -1.35 -3.90 -12.16
N GLU A 123 -0.50 -4.81 -12.65
CA GLU A 123 -0.24 -4.95 -14.09
C GLU A 123 -1.54 -5.26 -14.86
N ALA A 124 -2.35 -6.20 -14.37
CA ALA A 124 -3.65 -6.53 -14.96
C ALA A 124 -4.64 -5.36 -14.92
N MET A 125 -4.58 -4.51 -13.89
CA MET A 125 -5.38 -3.30 -13.80
C MET A 125 -4.96 -2.26 -14.84
N PHE A 126 -3.66 -2.02 -15.03
CA PHE A 126 -3.16 -1.05 -16.01
C PHE A 126 -3.41 -1.48 -17.45
N ALA A 127 -3.28 -2.77 -17.74
CA ALA A 127 -3.61 -3.33 -19.05
C ALA A 127 -5.08 -3.07 -19.45
N GLN A 128 -6.00 -2.99 -18.48
CA GLN A 128 -7.41 -2.67 -18.73
C GLN A 128 -7.69 -1.17 -18.92
N GLN A 129 -6.82 -0.30 -18.43
CA GLN A 129 -7.01 1.16 -18.49
C GLN A 129 -6.37 1.81 -19.73
N ASP A 130 -5.78 1.03 -20.65
CA ASP A 130 -5.05 1.51 -21.84
C ASP A 130 -4.04 2.62 -21.47
N MET A 131 -3.33 2.42 -20.34
CA MET A 131 -2.39 3.39 -19.79
C MET A 131 -1.14 3.52 -20.67
N ASP A 132 -0.53 4.71 -20.69
CA ASP A 132 0.72 4.94 -21.42
C ASP A 132 1.87 4.09 -20.84
N GLU A 133 2.74 3.57 -21.71
CA GLU A 133 3.83 2.66 -21.32
C GLU A 133 4.84 3.33 -20.36
N GLU A 134 5.14 4.61 -20.55
CA GLU A 134 6.10 5.34 -19.70
C GLU A 134 5.50 5.66 -18.32
N GLU A 135 4.24 6.08 -18.31
CA GLU A 135 3.48 6.33 -17.08
C GLU A 135 3.26 5.04 -16.28
N GLY A 136 2.87 3.95 -16.95
CA GLY A 136 2.69 2.64 -16.35
C GLY A 136 4.00 2.10 -15.75
N ALA A 137 5.13 2.24 -16.45
CA ALA A 137 6.42 1.80 -15.93
C ALA A 137 6.85 2.59 -14.67
N MET A 138 6.63 3.90 -14.64
CA MET A 138 6.94 4.72 -13.46
C MET A 138 6.08 4.36 -12.26
N MET A 139 4.77 4.14 -12.47
CA MET A 139 3.90 3.68 -11.39
C MET A 139 4.27 2.27 -10.91
N MET A 140 4.60 1.36 -11.82
CA MET A 140 5.01 0.01 -11.47
C MET A 140 6.25 0.00 -10.57
N MET A 141 7.24 0.85 -10.86
CA MET A 141 8.42 1.00 -10.01
C MET A 141 8.07 1.53 -8.61
N GLN A 142 7.10 2.45 -8.50
CA GLN A 142 6.64 2.94 -7.21
C GLN A 142 5.92 1.85 -6.41
N PHE A 143 5.03 1.09 -7.05
CA PHE A 143 4.36 -0.04 -6.40
C PHE A 143 5.34 -1.12 -5.98
N GLN A 144 6.34 -1.43 -6.82
CA GLN A 144 7.40 -2.38 -6.47
C GLN A 144 8.12 -1.96 -5.19
N GLN A 145 8.49 -0.68 -5.08
CA GLN A 145 9.13 -0.18 -3.87
C GLN A 145 8.19 -0.24 -2.66
N GLN A 146 6.94 0.18 -2.82
CA GLN A 146 5.95 0.18 -1.73
C GLN A 146 5.67 -1.22 -1.20
N PHE A 147 5.48 -2.19 -2.08
CA PHE A 147 5.21 -3.58 -1.71
C PHE A 147 6.45 -4.25 -1.10
N LEU A 148 7.64 -3.97 -1.63
CA LEU A 148 8.87 -4.43 -0.97
C LEU A 148 8.99 -3.88 0.45
N ASP A 149 8.76 -2.57 0.63
CA ASP A 149 8.81 -1.93 1.95
C ASP A 149 7.76 -2.52 2.90
N GLN A 150 6.58 -2.86 2.40
CA GLN A 150 5.52 -3.54 3.16
C GLN A 150 5.93 -4.95 3.57
N LEU A 151 6.47 -5.76 2.66
CA LEU A 151 6.95 -7.12 2.97
C LEU A 151 8.07 -7.08 4.02
N ILE A 152 8.99 -6.13 3.89
CA ILE A 152 10.05 -5.92 4.88
C ILE A 152 9.46 -5.58 6.26
N ASN A 153 8.52 -4.63 6.32
CA ASN A 153 7.86 -4.27 7.58
C ASN A 153 7.11 -5.44 8.20
N GLN A 154 6.32 -6.15 7.40
CA GLN A 154 5.60 -7.34 7.85
C GLN A 154 6.56 -8.37 8.43
N ARG A 155 7.69 -8.63 7.75
CA ARG A 155 8.70 -9.59 8.23
C ARG A 155 9.35 -9.15 9.54
N VAL A 156 9.71 -7.87 9.67
CA VAL A 156 10.25 -7.31 10.92
C VAL A 156 9.26 -7.51 12.07
N LEU A 157 7.99 -7.20 11.85
CA LEU A 157 6.95 -7.29 12.87
C LEU A 157 6.63 -8.75 13.24
N ALA A 158 6.52 -9.63 12.26
CA ALA A 158 6.29 -11.06 12.51
C ALA A 158 7.43 -11.68 13.33
N GLN A 159 8.69 -11.36 12.98
CA GLN A 159 9.85 -11.81 13.75
C GLN A 159 9.85 -11.27 15.18
N GLU A 160 9.45 -10.01 15.37
CA GLU A 160 9.36 -9.45 16.72
C GLU A 160 8.25 -10.11 17.55
N ALA A 161 7.09 -10.38 16.95
CA ALA A 161 6.01 -11.12 17.61
C ALA A 161 6.49 -12.49 18.10
N GLU A 162 7.21 -13.24 17.26
CA GLU A 162 7.81 -14.51 17.65
C GLU A 162 8.88 -14.35 18.75
N SER A 163 9.66 -13.27 18.69
CA SER A 163 10.71 -12.93 19.67
C SER A 163 10.14 -12.68 21.07
N GLU A 164 9.02 -11.98 21.14
CA GLU A 164 8.25 -11.68 22.35
C GLU A 164 7.40 -12.87 22.83
N GLY A 165 7.34 -13.95 22.04
CA GLY A 165 6.60 -15.17 22.37
C GLY A 165 5.09 -15.04 22.18
N ILE A 166 4.66 -14.14 21.30
CA ILE A 166 3.30 -14.00 20.83
C ILE A 166 3.00 -15.18 19.89
N GLU A 167 1.84 -15.81 20.07
CA GLU A 167 1.39 -16.94 19.25
C GLU A 167 0.08 -16.54 18.54
N ALA A 168 -0.04 -16.87 17.26
CA ALA A 168 -1.29 -16.65 16.52
C ALA A 168 -2.39 -17.56 17.05
N ASP A 169 -3.63 -17.05 17.08
CA ASP A 169 -4.80 -17.89 17.33
C ASP A 169 -5.11 -18.72 16.08
N GLU A 170 -4.79 -20.01 16.12
CA GLU A 170 -5.02 -20.92 14.99
C GLU A 170 -6.51 -21.05 14.62
N ASP A 171 -7.44 -20.83 15.56
CA ASP A 171 -8.88 -20.81 15.25
C ASP A 171 -9.24 -19.57 14.40
N GLU A 172 -8.56 -18.44 14.61
CA GLU A 172 -8.70 -17.22 13.81
C GLU A 172 -8.07 -17.37 12.43
N VAL A 173 -6.87 -17.95 12.36
CA VAL A 173 -6.19 -18.24 11.07
C VAL A 173 -7.06 -19.13 10.18
N GLU A 174 -7.63 -20.21 10.73
CA GLU A 174 -8.48 -21.10 9.96
C GLU A 174 -9.81 -20.42 9.58
N SER A 175 -10.38 -19.60 10.46
CA SER A 175 -11.58 -18.81 10.14
C SER A 175 -11.34 -17.83 8.99
N GLN A 176 -10.20 -17.13 8.98
CA GLN A 176 -9.84 -16.21 7.90
C GLN A 176 -9.59 -16.97 6.57
N MET A 177 -8.93 -18.12 6.63
CA MET A 177 -8.77 -18.99 5.46
C MET A 177 -10.11 -19.45 4.89
N GLU A 178 -11.05 -19.86 5.75
CA GLU A 178 -12.41 -20.22 5.33
C GLU A 178 -13.17 -19.03 4.73
N GLU A 179 -13.01 -17.82 5.30
CA GLU A 179 -13.62 -16.60 4.78
C GLU A 179 -13.11 -16.27 3.39
N ILE A 180 -11.78 -16.28 3.17
CA ILE A 180 -11.17 -16.06 1.86
C ILE A 180 -11.66 -17.11 0.86
N ARG A 181 -11.62 -18.39 1.23
CA ARG A 181 -12.11 -19.48 0.38
C ARG A 181 -13.59 -19.31 0.00
N SER A 182 -14.42 -18.78 0.92
CA SER A 182 -15.84 -18.56 0.68
C SER A 182 -16.15 -17.46 -0.35
N GLN A 183 -15.16 -16.63 -0.71
CA GLN A 183 -15.29 -15.62 -1.76
C GLN A 183 -15.28 -16.24 -3.18
N PHE A 184 -14.91 -17.52 -3.30
CA PHE A 184 -14.85 -18.25 -4.57
C PHE A 184 -16.11 -19.10 -4.79
N ASP A 185 -16.55 -19.20 -6.05
CA ASP A 185 -17.70 -20.00 -6.44
C ASP A 185 -17.43 -21.52 -6.28
N SER A 186 -16.17 -21.93 -6.38
CA SER A 186 -15.73 -23.31 -6.18
C SER A 186 -14.30 -23.43 -5.65
N GLU A 187 -13.97 -24.61 -5.12
CA GLU A 187 -12.60 -24.96 -4.72
C GLU A 187 -11.61 -24.92 -5.89
N ASP A 188 -12.07 -25.28 -7.10
CA ASP A 188 -11.23 -25.21 -8.31
C ASP A 188 -10.88 -23.75 -8.65
N ASP A 189 -11.85 -22.82 -8.51
CA ASP A 189 -11.62 -21.39 -8.76
C ASP A 189 -10.67 -20.78 -7.71
N PHE A 190 -10.76 -21.23 -6.45
CA PHE A 190 -9.84 -20.83 -5.39
C PHE A 190 -8.41 -21.30 -5.68
N GLN A 191 -8.23 -22.56 -6.06
CA GLN A 191 -6.89 -23.08 -6.40
C GLN A 191 -6.31 -22.41 -7.65
N GLU A 192 -7.12 -22.15 -8.68
CA GLU A 192 -6.67 -21.40 -9.87
C GLU A 192 -6.25 -19.98 -9.51
N ALA A 193 -6.97 -19.31 -8.59
CA ALA A 193 -6.61 -17.97 -8.13
C ALA A 193 -5.29 -17.93 -7.35
N LEU A 194 -5.02 -18.96 -6.53
CA LEU A 194 -3.74 -19.12 -5.84
C LEU A 194 -2.60 -19.38 -6.84
N GLU A 195 -2.80 -20.31 -7.78
CA GLU A 195 -1.80 -20.64 -8.81
C GLU A 195 -1.45 -19.43 -9.69
N MET A 196 -2.45 -18.62 -10.07
CA MET A 196 -2.23 -17.39 -10.84
C MET A 196 -1.39 -16.36 -10.11
N GLN A 197 -1.43 -16.35 -8.78
CA GLN A 197 -0.64 -15.45 -7.94
C GLN A 197 0.68 -16.07 -7.47
N GLY A 198 0.94 -17.34 -7.81
CA GLY A 198 2.14 -18.05 -7.39
C GLY A 198 2.10 -18.56 -5.95
N TYR A 199 0.91 -18.68 -5.35
CA TYR A 199 0.73 -19.14 -3.98
C TYR A 199 0.29 -20.60 -3.94
N THR A 200 0.67 -21.30 -2.88
CA THR A 200 -0.01 -22.50 -2.41
C THR A 200 -0.98 -22.16 -1.28
N GLU A 201 -1.86 -23.10 -0.93
CA GLU A 201 -2.72 -22.96 0.25
C GLU A 201 -1.91 -22.83 1.55
N GLU A 202 -0.74 -23.47 1.62
CA GLU A 202 0.19 -23.38 2.76
C GLU A 202 0.80 -21.99 2.85
N ASP A 203 1.19 -21.39 1.71
CA ASP A 203 1.73 -20.03 1.67
C ASP A 203 0.70 -19.02 2.14
N LEU A 204 -0.54 -19.09 1.63
CA LEU A 204 -1.62 -18.20 2.07
C LEU A 204 -1.94 -18.39 3.56
N MET A 205 -1.95 -19.63 4.06
CA MET A 205 -2.19 -19.89 5.47
C MET A 205 -1.08 -19.32 6.35
N GLN A 206 0.17 -19.39 5.89
CA GLN A 206 1.31 -18.81 6.59
C GLN A 206 1.23 -17.28 6.59
N GLU A 207 0.84 -16.66 5.48
CA GLU A 207 0.63 -15.22 5.41
C GLU A 207 -0.47 -14.76 6.38
N ILE A 208 -1.61 -15.45 6.44
CA ILE A 208 -2.68 -15.16 7.41
C ILE A 208 -2.16 -15.28 8.85
N ARG A 209 -1.33 -16.29 9.13
CA ARG A 209 -0.71 -16.47 10.46
C ARG A 209 0.20 -15.29 10.81
N GLU A 210 1.05 -14.86 9.87
CA GLU A 210 1.93 -13.71 10.06
C GLU A 210 1.13 -12.42 10.28
N LEU A 211 0.06 -12.19 9.51
CA LEU A 211 -0.85 -11.08 9.72
C LEU A 211 -1.47 -11.10 11.12
N THR A 212 -1.92 -12.27 11.58
CA THR A 212 -2.50 -12.46 12.91
C THR A 212 -1.47 -12.16 14.02
N LEU A 213 -0.22 -12.59 13.84
CA LEU A 213 0.88 -12.26 14.76
C LEU A 213 1.13 -10.76 14.85
N VAL A 214 1.16 -10.09 13.69
CA VAL A 214 1.39 -8.64 13.63
C VAL A 214 0.23 -7.87 14.27
N GLU A 215 -1.02 -8.30 14.03
CA GLU A 215 -2.19 -7.70 14.67
C GLU A 215 -2.11 -7.79 16.20
N GLU A 216 -1.76 -8.96 16.73
CA GLU A 216 -1.60 -9.15 18.18
C GLU A 216 -0.41 -8.35 18.72
N LEU A 217 0.72 -8.30 18.01
CA LEU A 217 1.86 -7.46 18.38
C LEU A 217 1.48 -5.97 18.48
N LEU A 218 0.70 -5.46 17.54
CA LEU A 218 0.33 -4.05 17.50
C LEU A 218 -0.72 -3.66 18.55
N THR A 219 -1.26 -4.60 19.31
CA THR A 219 -1.99 -4.29 20.55
C THR A 219 -1.08 -3.65 21.61
N MET A 220 0.24 -3.86 21.49
CA MET A 220 1.28 -3.39 22.41
C MET A 220 1.08 -3.87 23.86
N ASP A 221 0.25 -4.89 24.11
CA ASP A 221 0.00 -5.45 25.45
C ASP A 221 1.28 -6.07 26.08
N HIS A 222 2.28 -6.39 25.27
CA HIS A 222 3.59 -6.90 25.69
C HIS A 222 4.60 -5.80 26.03
N VAL A 223 4.35 -4.55 25.62
CA VAL A 223 5.25 -3.41 25.83
C VAL A 223 4.94 -2.73 27.16
N ASP A 224 5.97 -2.37 27.92
CA ASP A 224 5.77 -1.61 29.17
C ASP A 224 5.26 -0.18 28.87
N GLU A 225 4.27 0.30 29.64
CA GLU A 225 3.64 1.64 29.47
C GLU A 225 4.63 2.83 29.48
N ASP A 226 5.86 2.65 29.99
CA ASP A 226 6.88 3.70 30.08
C ASP A 226 7.98 3.63 29.01
N GLN A 227 7.91 2.67 28.07
CA GLN A 227 8.89 2.56 26.98
C GLN A 227 8.63 3.56 25.85
N TYR A 228 7.35 3.78 25.52
CA TYR A 228 6.94 4.70 24.47
C TYR A 228 6.04 5.79 25.08
N GLU A 229 6.33 7.04 24.76
CA GLU A 229 5.54 8.19 25.20
C GLU A 229 5.36 9.15 24.02
N VAL A 230 4.13 9.56 23.78
CA VAL A 230 3.79 10.61 22.80
C VAL A 230 3.28 11.83 23.55
N SER A 231 3.79 13.00 23.18
CA SER A 231 3.34 14.25 23.79
C SER A 231 2.02 14.74 23.17
N GLU A 232 1.21 15.45 23.96
CA GLU A 232 -0.03 16.10 23.46
C GLU A 232 0.24 17.04 22.27
N GLU A 233 1.44 17.63 22.19
CA GLU A 233 1.87 18.47 21.06
C GLU A 233 1.99 17.63 19.78
N GLU A 234 2.62 16.46 19.84
CA GLU A 234 2.75 15.53 18.71
C GLU A 234 1.37 15.00 18.25
N VAL A 235 0.50 14.61 19.20
CA VAL A 235 -0.87 14.18 18.86
C VAL A 235 -1.65 15.29 18.18
N ARG A 236 -1.49 16.55 18.63
CA ARG A 236 -2.17 17.70 18.01
C ARG A 236 -1.63 18.00 16.61
N GLU A 237 -0.31 17.97 16.42
CA GLU A 237 0.30 18.15 15.11
C GLU A 237 -0.16 17.06 14.13
N TYR A 238 -0.22 15.81 14.60
CA TYR A 238 -0.72 14.70 13.82
C TYR A 238 -2.20 14.88 13.45
N TYR A 239 -3.06 15.29 14.40
CA TYR A 239 -4.46 15.60 14.13
C TYR A 239 -4.63 16.71 13.08
N GLU A 240 -3.85 17.79 13.14
CA GLU A 240 -3.91 18.89 12.17
C GLU A 240 -3.53 18.41 10.76
N LEU A 241 -2.51 17.57 10.66
CA LEU A 241 -2.09 16.95 9.40
C LEU A 241 -3.16 15.97 8.88
N ALA A 242 -3.66 15.08 9.73
CA ALA A 242 -4.68 14.10 9.40
C ALA A 242 -5.97 14.79 8.92
N SER A 243 -6.45 15.80 9.66
CA SER A 243 -7.62 16.61 9.29
C SER A 243 -7.47 17.35 7.96
N THR A 244 -6.23 17.66 7.56
CA THR A 244 -5.99 18.31 6.26
C THR A 244 -6.19 17.32 5.10
N ASN A 245 -5.89 16.04 5.33
CA ASN A 245 -5.93 14.99 4.31
C ASN A 245 -7.25 14.21 4.31
N ASP A 246 -7.90 14.10 5.47
CA ASP A 246 -9.12 13.33 5.67
C ASP A 246 -10.27 14.19 6.22
N PRO A 247 -11.29 14.49 5.41
CA PRO A 247 -12.48 15.21 5.86
C PRO A 247 -13.24 14.53 7.01
N GLU A 248 -13.17 13.20 7.15
CA GLU A 248 -13.83 12.46 8.23
C GLU A 248 -13.17 12.72 9.58
N ILE A 249 -11.85 12.87 9.60
CA ILE A 249 -11.11 13.30 10.81
C ILE A 249 -11.37 14.78 11.10
N ALA A 250 -11.42 15.62 10.06
CA ALA A 250 -11.68 17.06 10.21
C ALA A 250 -13.04 17.40 10.82
N ASP A 251 -14.04 16.53 10.62
CA ASP A 251 -15.39 16.68 11.17
C ASP A 251 -15.50 16.20 12.64
N GLN A 252 -14.46 15.58 13.20
CA GLN A 252 -14.41 15.12 14.59
C GLN A 252 -13.76 16.16 15.51
N GLU A 253 -14.10 16.16 16.79
CA GLU A 253 -13.42 17.02 17.77
C GLU A 253 -12.13 16.33 18.24
N PHE A 254 -11.05 17.08 18.44
CA PHE A 254 -9.75 16.52 18.85
C PHE A 254 -9.87 15.65 20.10
N GLU A 255 -10.64 16.09 21.11
CA GLU A 255 -10.82 15.33 22.35
C GLU A 255 -11.56 13.99 22.16
N ASP A 256 -12.30 13.81 21.07
CA ASP A 256 -13.01 12.55 20.77
C ASP A 256 -12.09 11.53 20.09
N VAL A 257 -11.02 11.98 19.41
CA VAL A 257 -10.06 11.12 18.69
C VAL A 257 -8.67 11.08 19.31
N GLN A 258 -8.41 11.89 20.34
CA GLN A 258 -7.08 12.04 20.94
C GLN A 258 -6.44 10.71 21.36
N GLU A 259 -7.22 9.85 22.03
CA GLU A 259 -6.74 8.56 22.55
C GLU A 259 -6.35 7.61 21.40
N ASP A 260 -7.18 7.54 20.35
CA ASP A 260 -6.92 6.71 19.17
C ASP A 260 -5.67 7.21 18.40
N LEU A 261 -5.50 8.53 18.29
CA LEU A 261 -4.31 9.12 17.64
C LEU A 261 -3.03 8.93 18.45
N GLU A 262 -3.13 8.96 19.79
CA GLU A 262 -2.02 8.66 20.68
C GLU A 262 -1.58 7.21 20.53
N GLU A 263 -2.52 6.25 20.55
CA GLU A 263 -2.27 4.83 20.30
C GLU A 263 -1.63 4.61 18.93
N GLN A 264 -2.15 5.25 17.88
CA GLN A 264 -1.59 5.16 16.54
C GLN A 264 -0.15 5.70 16.46
N LEU A 265 0.15 6.82 17.11
CA LEU A 265 1.50 7.37 17.13
C LEU A 265 2.47 6.50 17.93
N LEU A 266 2.02 5.88 19.02
CA LEU A 266 2.81 4.90 19.77
C LEU A 266 3.15 3.68 18.91
N GLN A 267 2.15 3.12 18.22
CA GLN A 267 2.37 2.01 17.28
C GLN A 267 3.35 2.41 16.18
N ASN A 268 3.21 3.60 15.59
CA ASN A 268 4.14 4.07 14.55
C ASN A 268 5.57 4.20 15.08
N GLN A 269 5.78 4.79 16.26
CA GLN A 269 7.11 4.86 16.88
C GLN A 269 7.69 3.46 17.13
N TYR A 270 6.87 2.54 17.62
CA TYR A 270 7.27 1.16 17.87
C TYR A 270 7.72 0.46 16.57
N VAL A 271 6.93 0.56 15.49
CA VAL A 271 7.29 -0.03 14.19
C VAL A 271 8.56 0.61 13.62
N GLU A 272 8.72 1.93 13.74
CA GLU A 272 9.93 2.64 13.30
C GLU A 272 11.18 2.16 14.04
N ASP A 273 11.11 2.04 15.36
CA ASP A 273 12.20 1.54 16.20
C ASP A 273 12.59 0.10 15.83
N LEU A 274 11.60 -0.77 15.63
CA LEU A 274 11.84 -2.15 15.21
C LEU A 274 12.54 -2.19 13.85
N ARG A 275 12.06 -1.41 12.88
CA ARG A 275 12.68 -1.32 11.55
C ARG A 275 14.11 -0.77 11.62
N GLU A 276 14.38 0.23 12.46
CA GLU A 276 15.75 0.77 12.65
C GLU A 276 16.69 -0.26 13.30
N SER A 277 16.15 -1.11 14.18
CA SER A 277 16.91 -2.16 14.86
C SER A 277 17.19 -3.40 14.00
N ALA A 278 16.39 -3.61 12.95
CA ALA A 278 16.48 -4.78 12.07
C ALA A 278 17.68 -4.70 11.11
N GLU A 279 18.31 -5.85 10.85
CA GLU A 279 19.31 -6.00 9.79
C GLU A 279 18.60 -6.26 8.45
N ILE A 280 18.48 -5.21 7.63
CA ILE A 280 17.79 -5.26 6.33
C ILE A 280 18.79 -5.14 5.18
N GLU A 281 18.83 -6.12 4.30
CA GLU A 281 19.61 -6.12 3.05
C GLU A 281 18.67 -6.24 1.85
N ILE A 282 18.65 -5.24 0.96
CA ILE A 282 17.84 -5.28 -0.28
C ILE A 282 18.72 -5.79 -1.43
N LEU A 283 18.19 -6.73 -2.21
CA LEU A 283 18.93 -7.45 -3.26
C LEU A 283 18.49 -7.11 -4.70
N LEU A 284 17.61 -6.12 -4.86
CA LEU A 284 17.05 -5.65 -6.14
C LEU A 284 17.92 -4.61 -6.87
#